data_AF-A0A352UMK9-F1
#
_entry.id   AF-A0A352UMK9-F1
#
_cell.length_a   1.000
_cell.length_b   1.000
_cell.length_c   1.000
_cell.angle_alpha   90.00
_cell.angle_beta   90.00
_cell.angle_gamma   90.00
#
_symmetry.space_group_name_H-M   'P 1'
#
loop_
_entity.id
_entity.type
_entity.pdbx_description
1 polymer ?
#
loop_
_entity_poly.entity_id
_entity_poly.type
_entity_poly.pdbx_seq_one_letter_code
_entity_poly.pdbx_strand_id
1 'polypeptide(L)' 'EIEFEVMRDGAGNVITICSMENMDPVGIHTGDSIVVAPALTLADREFQMLRCAALAIIEELGIEGGCNCQ' A
#
# COMPACT_ATOMS: atom_id res chain seq x y z
N GLU A 1 10.63 4.32 -0.70
CA GLU A 1 9.43 4.28 0.17
C GLU A 1 8.33 3.54 -0.59
N ILE A 2 7.48 2.77 0.10
CA ILE A 2 6.50 1.88 -0.54
C ILE A 2 5.11 2.21 -0.01
N GLU A 3 4.14 2.35 -0.90
CA GLU A 3 2.74 2.62 -0.55
C GLU A 3 1.81 1.58 -1.16
N PHE A 4 0.71 1.29 -0.47
CA PHE A 4 -0.37 0.43 -0.95
C PHE A 4 -1.72 1.15 -0.86
N GLU A 5 -2.44 1.16 -1.98
CA GLU A 5 -3.86 1.51 -2.00
C GLU A 5 -4.67 0.25 -1.74
N VAL A 6 -5.38 0.22 -0.62
CA VAL A 6 -6.23 -0.90 -0.21
C VAL A 6 -7.69 -0.48 -0.10
N MET A 7 -8.59 -1.42 -0.32
CA MET A 7 -10.03 -1.21 -0.23
C MET A 7 -10.69 -2.32 0.56
N ARG A 8 -11.61 -1.95 1.45
CA ARG A 8 -12.44 -2.86 2.24
C ARG A 8 -13.92 -2.54 2.04
N ASP A 9 -14.75 -3.54 1.81
CA ASP A 9 -16.21 -3.38 1.75
C ASP A 9 -16.89 -3.79 3.08
N GLY A 10 -18.19 -3.45 3.20
CA GLY A 10 -18.99 -3.82 4.37
C GLY A 10 -19.30 -5.33 4.49
N ALA A 11 -18.93 -6.14 3.50
CA ALA A 11 -18.98 -7.60 3.58
C ALA A 11 -17.67 -8.19 4.14
N GLY A 12 -16.66 -7.36 4.39
CA GLY A 12 -15.34 -7.78 4.89
C GLY A 12 -14.37 -8.22 3.80
N ASN A 13 -14.69 -8.02 2.51
CA ASN A 13 -13.72 -8.27 1.45
C ASN A 13 -12.64 -7.19 1.51
N VAL A 14 -11.37 -7.60 1.43
CA VAL A 14 -10.22 -6.70 1.42
C VAL A 14 -9.33 -6.98 0.20
N ILE A 15 -8.96 -5.93 -0.53
CA ILE A 15 -8.09 -6.04 -1.71
C ILE A 15 -7.08 -4.91 -1.75
N THR A 16 -5.97 -5.18 -2.43
CA THR A 16 -4.98 -4.17 -2.81
C THR A 16 -5.23 -3.78 -4.26
N ILE A 17 -5.42 -2.48 -4.50
CA ILE A 17 -5.71 -1.92 -5.81
C ILE A 17 -4.41 -1.56 -6.54
N CYS A 18 -3.47 -0.94 -5.83
CA CYS A 18 -2.21 -0.46 -6.39
C CYS A 18 -1.08 -0.59 -5.37
N SER A 19 0.14 -0.81 -5.86
CA SER A 19 1.38 -0.66 -5.12
C SER A 19 2.21 0.43 -5.78
N MET A 20 2.80 1.32 -4.99
CA MET A 20 3.63 2.42 -5.48
C MET A 20 5.01 2.36 -4.83
N GLU A 21 6.02 2.76 -5.60
CA GLU A 21 7.40 2.85 -5.13
C GLU A 21 7.95 4.23 -5.45
N ASN A 22 8.46 4.91 -4.42
CA ASN A 22 9.04 6.24 -4.57
C ASN A 22 10.47 6.09 -5.07
N MET A 23 10.79 6.80 -6.15
CA MET A 23 12.15 6.90 -6.68
C MET A 23 13.05 7.69 -5.71
N ASP A 24 12.47 8.72 -5.09
CA ASP A 24 13.11 9.47 -4.02
C ASP A 24 13.10 8.67 -2.70
N PRO A 25 14.21 8.64 -1.95
CA PRO A 25 14.30 7.91 -0.70
C PRO A 25 13.49 8.57 0.42
N VAL A 26 13.24 7.81 1.49
CA VAL A 26 12.55 8.31 2.70
C VAL A 26 13.24 9.58 3.23
N GLY A 27 12.43 10.60 3.52
CA GLY A 27 12.89 11.93 3.95
C GLY A 27 12.43 13.06 3.02
N ILE A 28 11.97 12.72 1.82
CA ILE A 28 11.19 13.59 0.94
C ILE A 28 9.73 13.17 1.05
N HIS A 29 8.81 14.14 1.15
CA HIS A 29 7.39 13.83 1.25
C HIS A 29 6.92 13.08 -0.01
N THR A 30 6.05 12.09 0.15
CA THR A 30 5.57 11.24 -0.96
C THR A 30 4.91 12.07 -2.08
N GLY A 31 4.12 13.08 -1.70
CA GLY A 31 3.51 14.03 -2.64
C GLY A 31 4.49 14.95 -3.39
N ASP A 32 5.75 15.07 -2.92
CA ASP A 32 6.82 15.80 -3.60
C ASP A 32 7.78 14.87 -4.35
N SER A 33 7.60 13.56 -4.21
CA SER A 33 8.48 12.54 -4.78
C SER A 33 8.04 12.15 -6.19
N ILE A 34 9.00 11.73 -7.02
CA ILE A 34 8.66 10.97 -8.23
C ILE A 34 8.27 9.55 -7.80
N VAL A 35 7.08 9.12 -8.18
CA VAL A 35 6.51 7.82 -7.81
C VAL A 35 6.20 6.99 -9.05
N VAL A 36 6.44 5.68 -8.96
CA VAL A 36 6.08 4.72 -10.02
C VAL A 36 5.07 3.69 -9.51
N ALA A 37 4.26 3.18 -10.45
CA ALA A 37 3.35 2.06 -10.22
C ALA A 37 3.46 1.03 -11.36
N PRO A 38 3.55 -0.28 -11.08
CA PRO A 38 3.62 -0.91 -9.75
C PRO A 38 5.00 -0.74 -9.08
N ALA A 39 5.18 -1.27 -7.87
CA ALA A 39 6.49 -1.40 -7.24
C ALA A 39 7.40 -2.32 -8.07
N LEU A 40 8.69 -2.00 -8.15
CA LEU A 40 9.64 -2.60 -9.10
C LEU A 40 10.75 -3.39 -8.41
N THR A 41 11.18 -3.00 -7.20
CA THR A 41 12.43 -3.51 -6.60
C THR A 41 12.22 -4.54 -5.49
N LEU A 42 10.97 -4.82 -5.10
CA LEU A 42 10.65 -5.80 -4.07
C LEU A 42 10.70 -7.23 -4.62
N ALA A 43 11.32 -8.15 -3.88
CA ALA A 43 11.13 -9.57 -4.13
C ALA A 43 9.67 -9.95 -3.79
N ASP A 44 9.12 -10.97 -4.45
CA ASP A 44 7.72 -11.37 -4.24
C ASP A 44 7.40 -11.62 -2.76
N ARG A 45 8.30 -12.26 -2.01
CA ARG A 45 8.09 -12.48 -0.56
C ARG A 45 7.93 -11.18 0.23
N GLU A 46 8.72 -10.16 -0.10
CA GLU A 46 8.69 -8.85 0.57
C GLU A 46 7.42 -8.10 0.16
N PHE A 47 7.07 -8.15 -1.12
CA PHE A 47 5.83 -7.59 -1.65
C PHE A 47 4.61 -8.19 -0.97
N GLN A 48 4.52 -9.53 -0.87
CA GLN A 48 3.39 -10.19 -0.21
C GLN A 48 3.36 -9.88 1.30
N MET A 49 4.52 -9.77 1.96
CA MET A 49 4.58 -9.39 3.37
C MET A 49 3.98 -8.00 3.60
N LEU A 50 4.40 -6.99 2.83
CA LEU A 50 3.89 -5.62 2.96
C LEU A 50 2.42 -5.52 2.54
N ARG A 51 2.03 -6.22 1.47
CA ARG A 51 0.64 -6.32 1.04
C ARG A 51 -0.25 -6.89 2.15
N CYS A 52 0.16 -7.99 2.77
CA CYS A 52 -0.58 -8.59 3.88
C CYS A 52 -0.68 -7.65 5.09
N ALA A 53 0.39 -6.89 5.39
CA ALA A 53 0.36 -5.89 6.45
C ALA A 53 -0.65 -4.77 6.15
N ALA A 54 -0.67 -4.23 4.92
CA ALA A 54 -1.64 -3.20 4.51
C ALA A 54 -3.09 -3.68 4.62
N LEU A 55 -3.37 -4.93 4.20
CA LEU A 55 -4.70 -5.54 4.31
C LEU A 55 -5.11 -5.76 5.78
N ALA A 56 -4.17 -6.17 6.64
CA ALA A 56 -4.43 -6.32 8.07
C ALA A 56 -4.70 -4.98 8.76
N ILE A 57 -4.00 -3.91 8.36
CA ILE A 57 -4.18 -2.56 8.91
C ILE A 57 -5.59 -2.03 8.60
N ILE A 58 -6.04 -2.10 7.34
CA ILE A 58 -7.39 -1.62 6.97
C ILE A 58 -8.49 -2.43 7.65
N GLU A 59 -8.27 -3.73 7.88
CA GLU A 59 -9.19 -4.62 8.61
C GLU A 59 -9.27 -4.26 10.10
N GLU A 60 -8.12 -4.11 10.78
CA GLU A 60 -8.06 -3.77 12.21
C GLU A 60 -8.65 -2.39 12.51
N LEU A 61 -8.46 -1.43 11.59
CA LEU A 61 -9.07 -0.10 11.70
C LEU A 61 -10.58 -0.10 11.38
N GLY A 62 -11.12 -1.20 10.84
CA GLY A 62 -12.53 -1.32 10.50
C GLY A 62 -12.99 -0.35 9.40
N ILE A 63 -12.08 0.07 8.52
CA ILE A 63 -12.40 1.02 7.45
C ILE A 63 -13.32 0.33 6.43
N GLU A 64 -14.34 1.05 5.96
CA GLU A 64 -15.17 0.66 4.81
C GLU A 64 -14.97 1.73 3.74
N GLY A 65 -14.28 1.37 2.65
CA GLY A 65 -13.81 2.31 1.63
C GLY A 65 -12.34 2.09 1.27
N GLY A 66 -11.70 3.12 0.73
CA GLY A 66 -10.28 3.12 0.37
C GLY A 66 -9.38 3.65 1.49
N CYS A 67 -8.18 3.12 1.60
CA CYS A 67 -7.13 3.60 2.50
C CYS A 67 -5.77 3.49 1.80
N ASN A 68 -4.98 4.56 1.88
CA ASN A 68 -3.56 4.53 1.56
C ASN A 68 -2.79 4.04 2.80
N CYS A 69 -1.85 3.12 2.62
CA CYS A 69 -0.99 2.60 3.67
C CYS A 69 0.48 2.76 3.26
N GLN A 70 1.28 3.40 4.11
CA GLN A 70 2.68 3.74 3.92
C GLN A 70 3.52 3.24 5.09
#